data_AF-A0A316ZG89-F1
#
_entry.id   AF-A0A316ZG89-F1
#
_cell.length_a   1.000
_cell.length_b   1.000
_cell.length_c   1.000
_cell.angle_alpha   90.00
_cell.angle_beta   90.00
_cell.angle_gamma   90.00
#
_symmetry.space_group_name_H-M   'P 1'
#
loop_
_entity.id
_entity.type
_entity.pdbx_description
1 polymer ?
#
loop_
_entity_poly.entity_id
_entity_poly.type
_entity_poly.pdbx_seq_one_letter_code
_entity_poly.pdbx_strand_id
1 'polypeptide(L)'
;MADTLPDDHYRITYEEVHEHICGAAKRIKDEFDPDVILAVAGGGLFPARVLRTFLKRPSLIDPAKMRNVPISVVSLALYEESAASTAGTLGKEVVRTQWLDAKAIRGARGVEEGKGEGLLGKNILIVDEVDDSRTTLQYAYNELSKDVRTALAALTPEERAALPPTRFGIFVVNNKERTKKGALPIYPADTTRANEPITESGIGEGCFYWAAKTTADLWIEYPWEQEDILEHNRLAALAKKLGANQGN
;
A
#
# COMPACT_ATOMS: atom_id res chain seq x y z
N MET A 1 -14.63 13.54 38.72
CA MET A 1 -14.37 12.11 38.43
C MET A 1 -13.07 12.05 37.67
N ALA A 2 -12.18 11.07 37.95
CA ALA A 2 -10.94 10.96 37.19
C ALA A 2 -11.27 10.67 35.71
N ASP A 3 -10.60 11.34 34.78
CA ASP A 3 -10.78 11.08 33.35
C ASP A 3 -10.28 9.66 33.05
N THR A 4 -11.19 8.75 32.72
CA THR A 4 -10.89 7.36 32.36
C THR A 4 -11.13 7.14 30.87
N LEU A 5 -10.32 6.29 30.24
CA LEU A 5 -10.58 5.83 28.88
C LEU A 5 -11.71 4.78 28.88
N PRO A 6 -12.54 4.73 27.83
CA PRO A 6 -13.64 3.77 27.75
C PRO A 6 -13.18 2.34 27.42
N ASP A 7 -11.99 2.18 26.83
CA ASP A 7 -11.44 0.91 26.32
C ASP A 7 -9.91 0.97 26.19
N ASP A 8 -9.32 -0.09 25.61
CA ASP A 8 -7.88 -0.25 25.34
C ASP A 8 -7.48 0.13 23.89
N HIS A 9 -8.37 0.75 23.11
CA HIS A 9 -8.12 1.04 21.71
C HIS A 9 -7.08 2.15 21.53
N TYR A 10 -6.21 1.97 20.53
CA TYR A 10 -5.30 3.01 20.07
C TYR A 10 -6.02 3.92 19.08
N ARG A 11 -6.25 5.17 19.48
CA ARG A 11 -6.88 6.21 18.66
C ARG A 11 -5.82 7.09 18.02
N ILE A 12 -5.73 7.03 16.70
CA ILE A 12 -4.79 7.84 15.92
C ILE A 12 -5.54 9.02 15.29
N THR A 13 -5.01 10.25 15.39
CA THR A 13 -5.65 11.42 14.75
C THR A 13 -5.24 11.59 13.29
N TYR A 14 -5.94 12.46 12.55
CA TYR A 14 -5.57 12.80 11.17
C TYR A 14 -4.16 13.40 11.09
N GLU A 15 -3.81 14.24 12.04
CA GLU A 15 -2.51 14.89 12.16
C GLU A 15 -1.41 13.85 12.40
N GLU A 16 -1.64 12.89 13.31
CA GLU A 16 -0.67 11.83 13.57
C GLU A 16 -0.45 10.92 12.36
N VAL A 17 -1.52 10.52 11.68
CA VAL A 17 -1.40 9.76 10.42
C VAL A 17 -0.58 10.56 9.41
N HIS A 18 -0.82 11.87 9.29
CA HIS A 18 -0.09 12.73 8.38
C HIS A 18 1.40 12.82 8.71
N GLU A 19 1.74 13.00 9.98
CA GLU A 19 3.13 13.06 10.47
C GLU A 19 3.86 11.73 10.28
N HIS A 20 3.22 10.62 10.62
CA HIS A 20 3.77 9.27 10.39
C HIS A 20 4.07 9.05 8.90
N ILE A 21 3.12 9.39 8.02
CA ILE A 21 3.31 9.27 6.57
C ILE A 21 4.45 10.19 6.10
N CYS A 22 4.55 11.42 6.60
CA CYS A 22 5.64 12.35 6.25
C CYS A 22 7.02 11.75 6.58
N GLY A 23 7.16 11.11 7.74
CA GLY A 23 8.39 10.43 8.14
C GLY A 23 8.75 9.26 7.21
N ALA A 24 7.77 8.42 6.85
CA ALA A 24 7.98 7.30 5.94
C ALA A 24 8.25 7.74 4.49
N ALA A 25 7.59 8.81 4.03
CA ALA A 25 7.66 9.26 2.65
C ALA A 25 9.08 9.60 2.19
N LYS A 26 9.91 10.17 3.08
CA LYS A 26 11.31 10.49 2.78
C LYS A 26 12.10 9.23 2.42
N ARG A 27 12.01 8.18 3.27
CA ARG A 27 12.65 6.89 3.02
C ARG A 27 12.17 6.25 1.72
N ILE A 28 10.85 6.20 1.53
CA ILE A 28 10.23 5.66 0.30
C ILE A 28 10.72 6.41 -0.94
N LYS A 29 10.83 7.74 -0.85
CA LYS A 29 11.29 8.59 -1.96
C LYS A 29 12.75 8.29 -2.32
N ASP A 30 13.61 8.15 -1.32
CA ASP A 30 15.05 7.96 -1.52
C ASP A 30 15.37 6.53 -1.98
N GLU A 31 14.73 5.52 -1.38
CA GLU A 31 15.03 4.10 -1.60
C GLU A 31 14.34 3.57 -2.87
N PHE A 32 13.09 3.98 -3.12
CA PHE A 32 12.22 3.35 -4.12
C PHE A 32 11.76 4.28 -5.23
N ASP A 33 11.51 5.55 -4.91
CA ASP A 33 10.97 6.59 -5.81
C ASP A 33 9.80 6.07 -6.69
N PRO A 34 8.61 5.84 -6.10
CA PRO A 34 7.52 5.10 -6.75
C PRO A 34 6.90 5.89 -7.90
N ASP A 35 6.75 5.28 -9.07
CA ASP A 35 6.13 5.83 -10.28
C ASP A 35 4.61 5.89 -10.24
N VAL A 36 3.99 4.95 -9.53
CA VAL A 36 2.54 4.84 -9.37
C VAL A 36 2.25 4.44 -7.94
N ILE A 37 1.26 5.09 -7.33
CA ILE A 37 0.67 4.64 -6.07
C ILE A 37 -0.57 3.83 -6.39
N LEU A 38 -0.66 2.63 -5.84
CA LEU A 38 -1.84 1.80 -5.91
C LEU A 38 -2.49 1.73 -4.53
N ALA A 39 -3.57 2.48 -4.33
CA ALA A 39 -4.32 2.44 -3.09
C ALA A 39 -5.25 1.22 -3.06
N VAL A 40 -5.19 0.45 -1.99
CA VAL A 40 -6.24 -0.52 -1.66
C VAL A 40 -7.44 0.27 -1.12
N ALA A 41 -8.62 0.07 -1.73
CA ALA A 41 -9.82 0.82 -1.40
C ALA A 41 -10.31 0.51 0.01
N GLY A 42 -10.94 1.49 0.65
CA GLY A 42 -11.17 1.49 2.10
C GLY A 42 -10.15 2.41 2.76
N GLY A 43 -9.31 1.87 3.64
CA GLY A 43 -8.37 2.68 4.42
C GLY A 43 -7.12 3.13 3.66
N GLY A 44 -6.67 2.46 2.60
CA GLY A 44 -5.51 2.88 1.79
C GLY A 44 -5.66 4.20 1.02
N LEU A 45 -6.88 4.71 0.83
CA LEU A 45 -7.15 5.93 0.07
C LEU A 45 -6.59 7.20 0.73
N PHE A 46 -6.82 7.38 2.03
CA PHE A 46 -6.34 8.54 2.76
C PHE A 46 -4.79 8.57 2.82
N PRO A 47 -4.11 7.48 3.23
CA PRO A 47 -2.66 7.42 3.22
C PRO A 47 -2.05 7.66 1.84
N ALA A 48 -2.60 7.05 0.77
CA ALA A 48 -2.13 7.27 -0.59
C ALA A 48 -2.20 8.75 -0.99
N ARG A 49 -3.30 9.43 -0.64
CA ARG A 49 -3.47 10.85 -0.94
C ARG A 49 -2.48 11.71 -0.18
N VAL A 50 -2.25 11.45 1.11
CA VAL A 50 -1.28 12.20 1.92
C VAL A 50 0.14 11.96 1.40
N LEU A 51 0.51 10.70 1.19
CA LEU A 51 1.82 10.28 0.72
C LEU A 51 2.21 10.95 -0.61
N ARG A 52 1.26 11.08 -1.55
CA ARG A 52 1.46 11.78 -2.84
C ARG A 52 1.97 13.22 -2.69
N THR A 53 1.63 13.92 -1.61
CA THR A 53 2.11 15.27 -1.34
C THR A 53 3.64 15.30 -1.22
N PHE A 54 4.21 14.28 -0.58
CA PHE A 54 5.64 14.18 -0.28
C PHE A 54 6.44 13.46 -1.39
N LEU A 55 5.77 12.68 -2.24
CA LEU A 55 6.41 11.93 -3.32
C LEU A 55 6.46 12.66 -4.66
N LYS A 56 6.03 13.93 -4.71
CA LYS A 56 6.11 14.75 -5.93
C LYS A 56 7.52 14.70 -6.54
N ARG A 57 7.59 14.80 -7.87
CA ARG A 57 8.86 14.83 -8.61
C ARG A 57 8.86 15.91 -9.67
N PRO A 58 10.02 16.37 -10.15
CA PRO A 58 10.09 17.27 -11.29
C PRO A 58 9.36 16.67 -12.51
N SER A 59 8.63 17.48 -13.26
CA SER A 59 8.06 17.06 -14.54
C SER A 59 9.19 16.82 -15.56
N LEU A 60 9.03 15.78 -16.37
CA LEU A 60 9.91 15.47 -17.48
C LEU A 60 9.74 16.47 -18.64
N ILE A 61 8.60 17.16 -18.72
CA ILE A 61 8.30 18.18 -19.73
C ILE A 61 8.77 19.56 -19.28
N ASP A 62 8.47 19.93 -18.03
CA ASP A 62 8.85 21.23 -17.45
C ASP A 62 9.54 21.01 -16.09
N PRO A 63 10.88 20.93 -16.04
CA PRO A 63 11.62 20.67 -14.82
C PRO A 63 11.42 21.74 -13.72
N ALA A 64 10.90 22.92 -14.05
CA ALA A 64 10.56 23.95 -13.05
C ALA A 64 9.28 23.62 -12.26
N LYS A 65 8.50 22.62 -12.70
CA LYS A 65 7.25 22.21 -12.06
C LYS A 65 7.37 20.86 -11.39
N MET A 66 6.72 20.74 -10.24
CA MET A 66 6.54 19.47 -9.55
C MET A 66 5.26 18.80 -10.02
N ARG A 67 5.37 17.54 -10.45
CA ARG A 67 4.22 16.68 -10.78
C ARG A 67 3.87 15.73 -9.65
N ASN A 68 2.58 15.40 -9.61
CA ASN A 68 2.04 14.41 -8.71
C ASN A 68 2.32 12.99 -9.23
N VAL A 69 2.64 12.07 -8.32
CA VAL A 69 2.61 10.63 -8.63
C VAL A 69 1.15 10.20 -8.85
N PRO A 70 0.80 9.55 -9.97
CA PRO A 70 -0.57 9.07 -10.19
C PRO A 70 -0.99 8.08 -9.10
N ILE A 71 -2.28 8.14 -8.74
CA ILE A 71 -2.92 7.17 -7.83
C ILE A 71 -3.92 6.36 -8.64
N SER A 72 -3.73 5.05 -8.61
CA SER A 72 -4.71 4.06 -9.06
C SER A 72 -5.34 3.41 -7.83
N VAL A 73 -6.60 2.98 -7.95
CA VAL A 73 -7.35 2.38 -6.84
C VAL A 73 -7.80 0.98 -7.25
N VAL A 74 -7.60 0.02 -6.36
CA VAL A 74 -8.14 -1.34 -6.48
C VAL A 74 -8.99 -1.64 -5.26
N SER A 75 -10.07 -2.38 -5.45
CA SER A 75 -10.95 -2.82 -4.36
C SER A 75 -11.06 -4.34 -4.38
N LEU A 76 -10.92 -4.92 -3.20
CA LEU A 76 -10.99 -6.35 -2.94
C LEU A 76 -12.08 -6.58 -1.89
N ALA A 77 -12.95 -7.55 -2.13
CA ALA A 77 -13.83 -8.10 -1.10
C ALA A 77 -13.31 -9.49 -0.71
N LEU A 78 -13.02 -9.67 0.58
CA LEU A 78 -12.68 -10.97 1.15
C LEU A 78 -13.95 -11.60 1.69
N TYR A 79 -14.42 -12.69 1.07
CA TYR A 79 -15.51 -13.48 1.63
C TYR A 79 -14.92 -14.64 2.45
N GLU A 80 -15.42 -14.78 3.68
CA GLU A 80 -15.28 -16.05 4.41
C GLU A 80 -16.52 -16.88 4.06
N GLU A 81 -16.36 -17.95 3.29
CA GLU A 81 -17.46 -18.89 3.08
C GLU A 81 -17.87 -19.49 4.43
N SER A 82 -19.14 -19.34 4.80
CA SER A 82 -19.72 -20.05 5.94
C SER A 82 -19.81 -21.55 5.60
N ALA A 83 -19.43 -22.40 6.54
CA ALA A 83 -19.34 -23.85 6.45
C ALA A 83 -20.64 -24.56 5.94
N ALA A 84 -20.83 -24.60 4.63
CA ALA A 84 -21.90 -25.34 3.97
C ALA A 84 -21.49 -25.98 2.63
N SER A 85 -20.19 -26.22 2.40
CA SER A 85 -19.71 -27.04 1.28
C SER A 85 -19.02 -28.30 1.82
N THR A 86 -19.74 -29.42 1.73
CA THR A 86 -19.16 -30.75 1.89
C THR A 86 -18.08 -30.96 0.83
N ALA A 87 -16.88 -31.34 1.29
CA ALA A 87 -15.68 -31.70 0.53
C ALA A 87 -14.68 -30.56 0.20
N GLY A 88 -13.78 -30.29 1.15
CA GLY A 88 -12.34 -30.48 0.88
C GLY A 88 -11.50 -29.32 0.34
N THR A 89 -12.04 -28.11 0.13
CA THR A 89 -11.20 -26.94 -0.17
C THR A 89 -11.74 -25.68 0.51
N LEU A 90 -11.38 -25.47 1.78
CA LEU A 90 -11.57 -24.18 2.45
C LEU A 90 -10.56 -23.18 1.84
N GLY A 91 -10.98 -22.44 0.82
CA GLY A 91 -10.25 -21.29 0.30
C GLY A 91 -11.08 -20.04 0.49
N LYS A 92 -10.51 -18.98 1.07
CA LYS A 92 -11.13 -17.64 1.01
C LYS A 92 -11.21 -17.22 -0.45
N GLU A 93 -12.41 -17.05 -0.99
CA GLU A 93 -12.58 -16.47 -2.32
C GLU A 93 -12.42 -14.96 -2.23
N VAL A 94 -11.46 -14.43 -3.00
CA VAL A 94 -11.19 -13.00 -3.08
C VAL A 94 -11.81 -12.47 -4.35
N VAL A 95 -12.75 -11.54 -4.20
CA VAL A 95 -13.45 -10.94 -5.33
C VAL A 95 -12.83 -9.58 -5.65
N ARG A 96 -12.33 -9.43 -6.88
CA ARG A 96 -11.89 -8.14 -7.43
C ARG A 96 -13.14 -7.30 -7.73
N THR A 97 -13.56 -6.44 -6.80
CA THR A 97 -14.78 -5.62 -6.96
C THR A 97 -14.53 -4.39 -7.84
N GLN A 98 -13.33 -3.83 -7.77
CA GLN A 98 -12.84 -2.80 -8.68
C GLN A 98 -11.39 -3.10 -9.02
N TRP A 99 -11.05 -3.20 -10.30
CA TRP A 99 -9.72 -3.60 -10.72
C TRP A 99 -9.23 -2.84 -11.96
N LEU A 100 -7.92 -2.90 -12.18
CA LEU A 100 -7.29 -2.34 -13.37
C LEU A 100 -7.52 -3.24 -14.58
N ASP A 101 -7.99 -2.67 -15.68
CA ASP A 101 -8.10 -3.42 -16.94
C ASP A 101 -6.72 -3.60 -17.61
N ALA A 102 -6.67 -4.45 -18.63
CA ALA A 102 -5.43 -4.74 -19.35
C ALA A 102 -4.79 -3.48 -19.99
N LYS A 103 -5.60 -2.48 -20.34
CA LYS A 103 -5.12 -1.21 -20.92
C LYS A 103 -4.46 -0.34 -19.84
N ALA A 104 -5.05 -0.28 -18.65
CA ALA A 104 -4.50 0.41 -17.50
C ALA A 104 -3.20 -0.23 -17.01
N ILE A 105 -3.04 -1.56 -17.15
CA ILE A 105 -1.80 -2.27 -16.81
C ILE A 105 -0.71 -2.03 -17.87
N ARG A 106 -1.03 -2.16 -19.16
CA ARG A 106 -0.03 -1.97 -20.24
C ARG A 106 0.37 -0.51 -20.46
N GLY A 107 -0.55 0.41 -20.16
CA GLY A 107 -0.44 1.80 -20.55
C GLY A 107 -0.81 2.01 -22.02
N ALA A 108 -1.11 3.26 -22.37
CA ALA A 108 -1.32 3.66 -23.76
C ALA A 108 -0.02 4.20 -24.38
N ARG A 109 0.11 4.17 -25.70
CA ARG A 109 1.22 4.84 -26.41
C ARG A 109 0.88 6.33 -26.58
N GLY A 110 1.87 7.22 -26.40
CA GLY A 110 1.72 8.66 -26.65
C GLY A 110 0.88 9.42 -25.63
N VAL A 111 0.79 8.93 -24.39
CA VAL A 111 -0.02 9.55 -23.33
C VAL A 111 0.70 10.71 -22.67
N GLU A 112 -0.07 11.70 -22.21
CA GLU A 112 0.42 12.80 -21.39
C GLU A 112 1.06 12.27 -20.10
N GLU A 113 2.15 12.92 -19.68
CA GLU A 113 2.86 12.62 -18.45
C GLU A 113 1.89 12.54 -17.24
N GLY A 114 1.89 11.39 -16.55
CA GLY A 114 1.03 11.14 -15.39
C GLY A 114 -0.39 10.64 -15.70
N LYS A 115 -0.74 10.37 -16.96
CA LYS A 115 -2.03 9.75 -17.32
C LYS A 115 -1.80 8.51 -18.17
N GLY A 116 -2.38 7.38 -17.78
CA GLY A 116 -2.41 6.17 -18.61
C GLY A 116 -1.03 5.58 -18.96
N GLU A 117 0.01 5.87 -18.17
CA GLU A 117 1.38 5.39 -18.40
C GLU A 117 1.57 3.88 -18.19
N GLY A 118 0.58 3.20 -17.62
CA GLY A 118 0.67 1.77 -17.32
C GLY A 118 1.43 1.46 -16.04
N LEU A 119 1.59 0.17 -15.78
CA LEU A 119 2.35 -0.40 -14.66
C LEU A 119 3.68 -1.03 -15.11
N LEU A 120 3.83 -1.33 -16.40
CA LEU A 120 5.02 -2.03 -16.89
C LEU A 120 6.26 -1.13 -16.84
N GLY A 121 7.35 -1.68 -16.30
CA GLY A 121 8.62 -1.00 -16.09
C GLY A 121 8.58 0.13 -15.07
N LYS A 122 7.59 0.09 -14.16
CA LYS A 122 7.36 1.11 -13.13
C LYS A 122 7.66 0.58 -11.73
N ASN A 123 7.95 1.50 -10.83
CA ASN A 123 8.00 1.27 -9.39
C ASN A 123 6.59 1.46 -8.81
N ILE A 124 5.89 0.37 -8.52
CA ILE A 124 4.48 0.36 -8.07
C ILE A 124 4.46 0.28 -6.55
N LEU A 125 3.93 1.30 -5.88
CA LEU A 125 3.76 1.30 -4.43
C LEU A 125 2.31 0.98 -4.06
N ILE A 126 2.08 -0.22 -3.53
CA ILE A 126 0.80 -0.63 -2.95
C ILE A 126 0.67 0.05 -1.58
N VAL A 127 -0.44 0.72 -1.33
CA VAL A 127 -0.68 1.49 -0.11
C VAL A 127 -1.96 1.04 0.58
N ASP A 128 -1.86 0.78 1.88
CA ASP A 128 -2.97 0.48 2.77
C ASP A 128 -2.80 1.21 4.12
N GLU A 129 -3.81 1.24 4.97
CA GLU A 129 -3.68 1.81 6.32
C GLU A 129 -2.97 0.86 7.30
N VAL A 130 -3.28 -0.44 7.25
CA VAL A 130 -2.82 -1.40 8.25
C VAL A 130 -2.32 -2.73 7.65
N ASP A 131 -1.14 -3.18 8.08
CA ASP A 131 -0.76 -4.59 8.00
C ASP A 131 -1.15 -5.27 9.31
N ASP A 132 -2.34 -5.85 9.35
CA ASP A 132 -2.83 -6.65 10.49
C ASP A 132 -2.47 -8.14 10.31
N SER A 133 -3.33 -8.89 9.60
CA SER A 133 -3.11 -10.32 9.32
C SER A 133 -2.27 -10.58 8.06
N ARG A 134 -1.92 -9.51 7.31
CA ARG A 134 -1.23 -9.51 6.01
C ARG A 134 -1.99 -10.12 4.83
N THR A 135 -3.19 -10.67 5.02
CA THR A 135 -3.90 -11.36 3.95
C THR A 135 -4.27 -10.42 2.80
N THR A 136 -4.83 -9.24 3.09
CA THR A 136 -5.22 -8.25 2.05
C THR A 136 -4.02 -7.84 1.19
N LEU A 137 -2.90 -7.53 1.81
CA LEU A 137 -1.67 -7.15 1.11
C LEU A 137 -1.11 -8.28 0.25
N GLN A 138 -1.11 -9.52 0.76
CA GLN A 138 -0.72 -10.71 0.00
C GLN A 138 -1.58 -10.86 -1.26
N TYR A 139 -2.90 -10.73 -1.12
CA TYR A 139 -3.81 -10.84 -2.27
C TYR A 139 -3.59 -9.73 -3.27
N ALA A 140 -3.52 -8.47 -2.82
CA ALA A 140 -3.24 -7.34 -3.71
C ALA A 140 -1.95 -7.56 -4.50
N TYR A 141 -0.85 -7.88 -3.81
CA TYR A 141 0.45 -8.14 -4.43
C TYR A 141 0.38 -9.30 -5.45
N ASN A 142 -0.17 -10.44 -5.07
CA ASN A 142 -0.21 -11.63 -5.93
C ASN A 142 -1.04 -11.39 -7.20
N GLU A 143 -2.21 -10.79 -7.07
CA GLU A 143 -3.11 -10.53 -8.20
C GLU A 143 -2.51 -9.50 -9.16
N LEU A 144 -1.88 -8.43 -8.64
CA LEU A 144 -1.16 -7.46 -9.46
C LEU A 144 0.07 -8.06 -10.14
N SER A 145 0.86 -8.85 -9.41
CA SER A 145 2.06 -9.51 -9.95
C SER A 145 1.68 -10.46 -11.08
N LYS A 146 0.58 -11.22 -10.93
CA LYS A 146 0.03 -12.07 -11.99
C LYS A 146 -0.35 -11.26 -13.22
N ASP A 147 -1.09 -10.17 -13.04
CA ASP A 147 -1.55 -9.33 -14.15
C ASP A 147 -0.38 -8.65 -14.89
N VAL A 148 0.62 -8.16 -14.16
CA VAL A 148 1.86 -7.61 -14.72
C VAL A 148 2.64 -8.68 -15.48
N ARG A 149 2.78 -9.90 -14.93
CA ARG A 149 3.42 -11.03 -15.63
C ARG A 149 2.71 -11.38 -16.93
N THR A 150 1.38 -11.46 -16.92
CA THR A 150 0.58 -11.68 -18.14
C THR A 150 0.79 -10.56 -19.16
N ALA A 151 0.84 -9.31 -18.72
CA ALA A 151 1.07 -8.18 -19.61
C ALA A 151 2.50 -8.17 -20.19
N LEU A 152 3.53 -8.47 -19.40
CA LEU A 152 4.92 -8.61 -19.86
C LEU A 152 5.09 -9.78 -20.83
N ALA A 153 4.44 -10.91 -20.56
CA ALA A 153 4.48 -12.10 -21.42
C ALA A 153 3.92 -11.84 -22.82
N ALA A 154 2.99 -10.89 -22.95
CA ALA A 154 2.37 -10.52 -24.20
C ALA A 154 3.14 -9.47 -25.03
N LEU A 155 4.25 -8.93 -24.49
CA LEU A 155 5.17 -8.05 -25.24
C LEU A 155 6.16 -8.88 -26.06
N THR A 156 6.66 -8.29 -27.16
CA THR A 156 7.80 -8.90 -27.88
C THR A 156 9.07 -8.86 -27.01
N PRO A 157 10.07 -9.71 -27.30
CA PRO A 157 11.35 -9.68 -26.58
C PRO A 157 12.01 -8.29 -26.61
N GLU A 158 11.94 -7.59 -27.74
CA GLU A 158 12.51 -6.25 -27.92
C GLU A 158 11.77 -5.20 -27.08
N GLU A 159 10.43 -5.23 -27.10
CA GLU A 159 9.60 -4.34 -26.27
C GLU A 159 9.87 -4.58 -24.77
N ARG A 160 10.01 -5.84 -24.37
CA ARG A 160 10.29 -6.21 -22.98
C ARG A 160 11.69 -5.78 -22.55
N ALA A 161 12.69 -5.98 -23.39
CA ALA A 161 14.08 -5.60 -23.10
C ALA A 161 14.28 -4.08 -23.03
N ALA A 162 13.41 -3.29 -23.66
CA ALA A 162 13.44 -1.84 -23.60
C ALA A 162 12.86 -1.27 -22.29
N LEU A 163 12.15 -2.07 -21.49
CA LEU A 163 11.56 -1.63 -20.23
C LEU A 163 12.55 -1.75 -19.07
N PRO A 164 12.59 -0.77 -18.15
CA PRO A 164 13.16 -0.99 -16.83
C PRO A 164 12.43 -2.13 -16.09
N PRO A 165 12.99 -2.68 -15.01
CA PRO A 165 12.28 -3.67 -14.20
C PRO A 165 10.99 -3.10 -13.60
N THR A 166 9.91 -3.90 -13.62
CA THR A 166 8.68 -3.59 -12.88
C THR A 166 8.86 -4.02 -11.43
N ARG A 167 8.73 -3.09 -10.48
CA ARG A 167 9.00 -3.33 -9.06
C ARG A 167 7.76 -3.12 -8.21
N PHE A 168 7.69 -3.85 -7.11
CA PHE A 168 6.66 -3.66 -6.11
C PHE A 168 7.25 -3.14 -4.80
N GLY A 169 6.57 -2.16 -4.23
CA GLY A 169 6.74 -1.70 -2.87
C GLY A 169 5.40 -1.80 -2.14
N ILE A 170 5.42 -2.01 -0.83
CA ILE A 170 4.24 -1.98 0.03
C ILE A 170 4.46 -0.94 1.12
N PHE A 171 3.51 -0.05 1.31
CA PHE A 171 3.49 0.90 2.41
C PHE A 171 2.20 0.77 3.22
N VAL A 172 2.35 0.68 4.54
CA VAL A 172 1.24 0.80 5.50
C VAL A 172 1.51 1.89 6.53
N VAL A 173 0.46 2.52 7.03
CA VAL A 173 0.62 3.47 8.16
C VAL A 173 1.00 2.69 9.41
N ASN A 174 0.29 1.61 9.71
CA ASN A 174 0.50 0.81 10.92
C ASN A 174 0.76 -0.66 10.57
N ASN A 175 1.86 -1.23 11.05
CA ASN A 175 2.09 -2.67 11.04
C ASN A 175 1.89 -3.22 12.44
N LYS A 176 0.95 -4.14 12.63
CA LYS A 176 0.73 -4.80 13.93
C LYS A 176 1.75 -5.92 14.17
N GLU A 177 2.38 -5.92 15.34
CA GLU A 177 3.23 -6.99 15.82
C GLU A 177 2.37 -8.18 16.25
N ARG A 178 2.09 -9.04 15.28
CA ARG A 178 1.36 -10.28 15.48
C ARG A 178 1.81 -11.34 14.49
N THR A 179 1.46 -12.59 14.77
CA THR A 179 1.61 -13.67 13.81
C THR A 179 0.77 -13.38 12.58
N LYS A 180 1.44 -13.22 11.43
CA LYS A 180 0.79 -12.95 10.15
C LYS A 180 0.22 -14.23 9.57
N LYS A 181 -1.03 -14.18 9.13
CA LYS A 181 -1.70 -15.29 8.41
C LYS A 181 -1.28 -15.31 6.94
N GLY A 182 -1.12 -14.13 6.36
CA GLY A 182 -0.66 -13.95 4.99
C GLY A 182 0.87 -13.94 4.88
N ALA A 183 1.36 -14.31 3.71
CA ALA A 183 2.79 -14.29 3.37
C ALA A 183 3.04 -13.33 2.20
N LEU A 184 4.08 -12.52 2.34
CA LEU A 184 4.58 -11.64 1.29
C LEU A 184 6.06 -11.95 1.06
N PRO A 185 6.54 -11.95 -0.19
CA PRO A 185 7.97 -12.06 -0.50
C PRO A 185 8.64 -10.71 -0.24
N ILE A 186 8.69 -10.31 1.03
CA ILE A 186 9.36 -9.07 1.46
C ILE A 186 10.86 -9.28 1.34
N TYR A 187 11.53 -8.36 0.65
CA TYR A 187 12.98 -8.44 0.52
C TYR A 187 13.69 -8.28 1.88
N PRO A 188 14.86 -8.92 2.06
CA PRO A 188 15.76 -8.63 3.17
C PRO A 188 16.09 -7.13 3.24
N ALA A 189 16.36 -6.63 4.46
CA ALA A 189 16.54 -5.20 4.72
C ALA A 189 17.71 -4.55 3.98
N ASP A 190 18.72 -5.32 3.57
CA ASP A 190 19.88 -4.90 2.79
C ASP A 190 19.65 -4.92 1.26
N THR A 191 18.44 -5.30 0.84
CA THR A 191 18.06 -5.23 -0.57
C THR A 191 17.75 -3.80 -0.98
N THR A 192 18.28 -3.41 -2.13
CA THR A 192 18.14 -2.11 -2.79
C THR A 192 17.75 -2.35 -4.24
N ARG A 193 17.31 -1.31 -4.96
CA ARG A 193 17.04 -1.41 -6.40
C ARG A 193 18.27 -1.78 -7.25
N ALA A 194 19.48 -1.71 -6.68
CA ALA A 194 20.72 -2.06 -7.37
C ALA A 194 21.07 -3.56 -7.27
N ASN A 195 20.57 -4.28 -6.27
CA ASN A 195 20.88 -5.69 -6.02
C ASN A 195 19.64 -6.59 -5.86
N GLU A 196 18.44 -6.06 -6.05
CA GLU A 196 17.20 -6.83 -5.98
C GLU A 196 17.18 -7.99 -7.02
N PRO A 197 16.62 -9.15 -6.66
CA PRO A 197 16.35 -10.21 -7.63
C PRO A 197 15.27 -9.80 -8.64
N ILE A 198 15.61 -9.83 -9.93
CA ILE A 198 14.71 -9.57 -11.06
C ILE A 198 14.62 -10.83 -11.90
N THR A 199 13.40 -11.26 -12.23
CA THR A 199 13.19 -12.40 -13.12
C THR A 199 13.63 -12.07 -14.55
N GLU A 200 13.83 -13.09 -15.38
CA GLU A 200 14.12 -12.93 -16.82
C GLU A 200 13.05 -12.11 -17.57
N SER A 201 11.82 -12.07 -17.07
CA SER A 201 10.74 -11.28 -17.67
C SER A 201 10.77 -9.81 -17.28
N GLY A 202 11.70 -9.37 -16.44
CA GLY A 202 11.85 -7.97 -16.02
C GLY A 202 10.89 -7.55 -14.89
N ILE A 203 10.51 -8.46 -13.99
CA ILE A 203 9.70 -8.16 -12.80
C ILE A 203 10.49 -8.55 -11.53
N GLY A 204 10.35 -7.77 -10.46
CA GLY A 204 10.91 -8.14 -9.15
C GLY A 204 10.36 -9.48 -8.64
N GLU A 205 11.21 -10.29 -8.03
CA GLU A 205 10.79 -11.56 -7.41
C GLU A 205 10.06 -11.35 -6.08
N GLY A 206 10.24 -10.20 -5.46
CA GLY A 206 9.61 -9.80 -4.20
C GLY A 206 9.17 -8.35 -4.19
N CYS A 207 9.03 -7.81 -2.98
CA CYS A 207 8.61 -6.44 -2.74
C CYS A 207 9.42 -5.78 -1.63
N PHE A 208 9.67 -4.49 -1.77
CA PHE A 208 10.14 -3.66 -0.67
C PHE A 208 8.96 -3.35 0.27
N TYR A 209 9.25 -3.10 1.55
CA TYR A 209 8.21 -2.92 2.56
C TYR A 209 8.54 -1.78 3.52
N TRP A 210 7.55 -0.90 3.76
CA TRP A 210 7.63 0.16 4.74
C TRP A 210 6.37 0.19 5.60
N ALA A 211 6.58 0.32 6.91
CA ALA A 211 5.54 0.77 7.83
C ALA A 211 5.94 2.15 8.37
N ALA A 212 4.98 3.06 8.48
CA ALA A 212 5.25 4.33 9.15
C ALA A 212 5.46 4.11 10.65
N LYS A 213 4.67 3.20 11.24
CA LYS A 213 4.81 2.78 12.63
C LYS A 213 4.54 1.29 12.78
N THR A 214 5.37 0.61 13.56
CA THR A 214 5.06 -0.74 14.06
C THR A 214 4.39 -0.59 15.42
N THR A 215 3.28 -1.30 15.65
CA THR A 215 2.45 -1.18 16.85
C THR A 215 2.20 -2.55 17.48
N ALA A 216 1.89 -2.59 18.78
CA ALA A 216 1.34 -3.78 19.42
C ALA A 216 0.04 -4.28 18.73
N ASP A 217 -0.40 -5.50 19.04
CA ASP A 217 -1.67 -6.09 18.56
C ASP A 217 -2.88 -5.48 19.30
N LEU A 218 -3.07 -4.17 19.12
CA LEU A 218 -4.21 -3.40 19.64
C LEU A 218 -5.21 -3.10 18.52
N TRP A 219 -6.47 -2.86 18.89
CA TRP A 219 -7.43 -2.27 17.96
C TRP A 219 -7.05 -0.82 17.68
N ILE A 220 -6.96 -0.44 16.40
CA ILE A 220 -6.61 0.91 15.98
C ILE A 220 -7.88 1.55 15.44
N GLU A 221 -8.31 2.66 16.03
CA GLU A 221 -9.40 3.46 15.52
C GLU A 221 -8.84 4.56 14.62
N TYR A 222 -9.17 4.48 13.33
CA TYR A 222 -8.78 5.51 12.37
C TYR A 222 -9.79 6.65 12.33
N PRO A 223 -9.35 7.89 12.09
CA PRO A 223 -10.20 9.06 12.22
C PRO A 223 -11.26 9.15 11.11
N TRP A 224 -11.03 8.53 9.95
CA TRP A 224 -12.02 8.44 8.86
C TRP A 224 -13.11 7.40 9.08
N GLU A 225 -13.04 6.63 10.17
CA GLU A 225 -14.05 5.63 10.56
C GLU A 225 -14.93 6.12 11.71
N GLN A 226 -14.68 7.34 12.22
CA GLN A 226 -15.36 7.88 13.39
C GLN A 226 -16.49 8.83 13.00
N GLU A 227 -17.65 8.66 13.63
CA GLU A 227 -18.78 9.60 13.51
C GLU A 227 -18.55 10.89 14.30
N ASP A 228 -18.00 10.77 15.52
CA ASP A 228 -17.64 11.90 16.38
C ASP A 228 -16.12 12.09 16.43
N ILE A 229 -15.60 12.85 15.47
CA ILE A 229 -14.17 13.15 15.37
C ILE A 229 -13.65 14.00 16.54
N LEU A 230 -14.50 14.78 17.19
CA LEU A 230 -14.09 15.62 18.32
C LEU A 230 -13.88 14.77 19.57
N GLU A 231 -14.79 13.83 19.83
CA GLU A 231 -14.62 12.86 20.92
C GLU A 231 -13.44 11.91 20.66
N HIS A 232 -13.27 11.43 19.43
CA HIS A 232 -12.09 10.64 19.03
C HIS A 232 -10.78 11.37 19.37
N ASN A 233 -10.67 12.64 18.96
CA ASN A 233 -9.48 13.45 19.22
C ASN A 233 -9.31 13.74 20.72
N ARG A 234 -10.41 13.95 21.47
CA ARG A 234 -10.37 14.13 22.92
C ARG A 234 -9.85 12.88 23.62
N LEU A 235 -10.31 11.70 23.22
CA LEU A 235 -9.87 10.41 23.75
C LEU A 235 -8.42 10.09 23.38
N ALA A 236 -8.00 10.38 22.14
CA ALA A 236 -6.60 10.26 21.74
C ALA A 236 -5.68 11.15 22.60
N ALA A 237 -6.07 12.40 22.85
CA ALA A 237 -5.34 13.31 23.72
C ALA A 237 -5.32 12.85 25.19
N LEU A 238 -6.45 12.32 25.70
CA LEU A 238 -6.53 11.76 27.04
C LEU A 238 -5.62 10.52 27.18
N ALA A 239 -5.61 9.63 26.20
CA ALA A 239 -4.76 8.44 26.20
C ALA A 239 -3.28 8.82 26.28
N LYS A 240 -2.86 9.85 25.52
CA LYS A 240 -1.50 10.40 25.59
C LYS A 240 -1.17 10.95 26.97
N LYS A 241 -2.09 11.72 27.57
CA LYS A 241 -1.94 12.29 28.91
C LYS A 241 -1.80 11.21 29.98
N LEU A 242 -2.50 10.08 29.82
CA LEU A 242 -2.46 8.95 30.74
C LEU A 242 -1.30 7.98 30.46
N GLY A 243 -0.59 8.13 29.34
CA GLY A 243 0.44 7.17 28.92
C GLY A 243 -0.12 5.78 28.58
N ALA A 244 -1.41 5.70 28.23
CA ALA A 244 -2.12 4.47 27.92
C ALA A 244 -2.47 4.39 26.42
N ASN A 245 -2.69 3.17 25.92
CA ASN A 245 -3.13 2.87 24.56
C ASN A 245 -2.33 3.62 23.46
N GLN A 246 -1.05 3.88 23.70
CA GLN A 246 -0.15 4.40 22.69
C GLN A 246 0.31 3.20 21.85
N GLY A 247 0.30 3.29 20.53
CA GLY A 247 0.75 2.18 19.66
C GLY A 247 2.26 1.87 19.74
N ASN A 248 2.88 2.01 20.91
CA ASN A 248 4.31 1.84 21.21
C ASN A 248 4.53 0.68 22.18
#